data_AF-A0A2H5Y9Q8-F1
#
_entry.id   AF-A0A2H5Y9Q8-F1
#
_cell.length_a   1.000
_cell.length_b   1.000
_cell.length_c   1.000
_cell.angle_alpha   90.00
_cell.angle_beta   90.00
_cell.angle_gamma   90.00
#
_symmetry.space_group_name_H-M   'P 1'
#
loop_
_entity.id
_entity.type
_entity.pdbx_description
1 polymer ?
#
loop_
_entity_poly.entity_id
_entity_poly.type
_entity_poly.pdbx_seq_one_letter_code
_entity_poly.pdbx_strand_id
1 'polypeptide(L)'
;MVRWTIEVDEETARRWQASWESRGLSETEGLLYFLGLGAAYAEGQAVLSGVAAGTHSAEEVERLIRRLVEMEGRYAVMKFRLFQAEQALRRWELSHGAIETMSAGLQEVVRRLQQENARLREALRRLQGNRAAAPDLDEDGGV
;
A
#
# COMPACT_ATOMS: atom_id res chain seq x y z
N MET A 1 13.41 7.44 7.37
CA MET A 1 14.08 6.58 6.36
C MET A 1 15.52 7.03 6.28
N VAL A 2 16.48 6.12 6.38
CA VAL A 2 17.91 6.44 6.27
C VAL A 2 18.38 6.00 4.90
N ARG A 3 19.14 6.84 4.18
CA ARG A 3 19.65 6.54 2.84
C ARG A 3 21.15 6.27 2.92
N TRP A 4 21.56 5.15 2.35
CA TRP A 4 22.96 4.76 2.18
C TRP A 4 23.25 4.66 0.69
N THR A 5 24.44 5.09 0.28
CA THR A 5 24.92 4.98 -1.11
C THR A 5 26.21 4.19 -1.07
N ILE A 6 26.32 3.18 -1.93
CA ILE A 6 27.51 2.33 -2.05
C ILE A 6 27.91 2.33 -3.52
N GLU A 7 29.18 2.61 -3.80
CA GLU A 7 29.77 2.47 -5.13
C GLU A 7 30.46 1.12 -5.24
N VAL A 8 30.18 0.41 -6.33
CA VAL A 8 30.82 -0.87 -6.67
C VAL A 8 31.28 -0.79 -8.12
N ASP A 9 32.29 -1.58 -8.45
CA ASP A 9 32.74 -1.70 -9.84
C ASP A 9 31.67 -2.39 -10.71
N GLU A 10 31.80 -2.18 -12.02
CA GLU A 10 30.80 -2.65 -12.99
C GLU A 10 30.71 -4.19 -13.04
N GLU A 11 31.81 -4.90 -12.83
CA GLU A 11 31.82 -6.37 -12.83
C GLU A 11 31.03 -6.90 -11.63
N THR A 12 31.29 -6.35 -10.43
CA THR A 12 30.56 -6.69 -9.21
C THR A 12 29.08 -6.37 -9.35
N ALA A 13 28.73 -5.20 -9.89
CA ALA A 13 27.34 -4.83 -10.14
C ALA A 13 26.63 -5.84 -11.04
N ARG A 14 27.24 -6.21 -12.19
CA ARG A 14 26.66 -7.21 -13.11
C ARG A 14 26.52 -8.58 -12.46
N ARG A 15 27.50 -9.01 -11.66
CA ARG A 15 27.45 -10.30 -10.94
C ARG A 15 26.33 -10.33 -9.91
N TRP A 16 26.17 -9.26 -9.15
CA TRP A 16 25.08 -9.14 -8.17
C TRP A 16 23.73 -9.13 -8.86
N GLN A 17 23.63 -8.40 -9.97
CA GLN A 17 22.44 -8.33 -10.81
C GLN A 17 22.01 -9.72 -11.29
N ALA A 18 22.91 -10.45 -11.94
CA ALA A 18 22.62 -11.81 -12.41
C ALA A 18 22.19 -12.73 -11.26
N SER A 19 22.79 -12.59 -10.08
CA SER A 19 22.46 -13.39 -8.90
C SER A 19 21.04 -13.16 -8.41
N TRP A 20 20.59 -11.91 -8.25
CA TRP A 20 19.23 -11.64 -7.77
C TRP A 20 18.16 -11.84 -8.85
N GLU A 21 18.49 -11.62 -10.12
CA GLU A 21 17.60 -11.92 -11.25
C GLU A 21 17.30 -13.42 -11.35
N SER A 22 18.32 -14.27 -11.18
CA SER A 22 18.15 -15.73 -11.17
C SER A 22 17.21 -16.23 -10.05
N ARG A 23 17.00 -15.40 -9.02
CA ARG A 23 16.17 -15.68 -7.85
C ARG A 23 14.80 -14.99 -7.93
N GLY A 24 14.51 -14.27 -9.01
CA GLY A 24 13.27 -13.50 -9.17
C GLY A 24 13.13 -12.37 -8.15
N LEU A 25 14.24 -11.80 -7.70
CA LEU A 25 14.27 -10.67 -6.78
C LEU A 25 14.41 -9.36 -7.56
N SER A 26 13.71 -8.33 -7.11
CA SER A 26 13.97 -6.96 -7.56
C SER A 26 15.34 -6.48 -7.09
N GLU A 27 15.88 -5.43 -7.72
CA GLU A 27 17.18 -4.83 -7.36
C GLU A 27 17.27 -4.52 -5.85
N THR A 28 16.25 -3.86 -5.29
CA THR A 28 16.22 -3.53 -3.86
C THR A 28 16.23 -4.77 -2.97
N GLU A 29 15.47 -5.80 -3.32
CA GLU A 29 15.45 -7.07 -2.57
C GLU A 29 16.77 -7.81 -2.70
N GLY A 30 17.39 -7.79 -3.86
CA GLY A 30 18.72 -8.35 -4.10
C GLY A 30 19.79 -7.68 -3.24
N LEU A 31 19.78 -6.35 -3.16
CA LEU A 31 20.69 -5.59 -2.30
C LEU A 31 20.47 -5.91 -0.81
N LEU A 32 19.21 -5.94 -0.37
CA LEU A 32 18.87 -6.32 1.01
C LEU A 32 19.28 -7.75 1.34
N TYR A 33 19.11 -8.66 0.38
CA TYR A 33 19.56 -10.04 0.49
C TYR A 33 21.08 -10.08 0.71
N PHE A 34 21.87 -9.38 -0.10
CA PHE A 34 23.33 -9.31 0.07
C PHE A 34 23.77 -8.67 1.38
N LEU A 35 23.12 -7.59 1.81
CA LEU A 35 23.38 -6.97 3.12
C LEU A 35 23.08 -7.94 4.27
N GLY A 36 21.98 -8.69 4.19
CA GLY A 36 21.64 -9.73 5.16
C GLY A 36 22.68 -10.84 5.20
N LEU A 37 23.15 -11.29 4.03
CA LEU A 37 24.24 -12.28 3.96
C LEU A 37 25.53 -11.77 4.63
N GLY A 38 25.92 -10.52 4.34
CA GLY A 38 27.13 -9.91 4.90
C GLY A 38 27.08 -9.76 6.41
N ALA A 39 25.94 -9.30 6.95
CA ALA A 39 25.73 -9.19 8.39
C ALA A 39 25.81 -10.55 9.08
N ALA A 40 25.10 -11.55 8.55
CA ALA A 40 25.09 -12.90 9.10
C ALA A 40 26.47 -13.57 9.05
N TYR A 41 27.26 -13.32 8.00
CA TYR A 41 28.62 -13.83 7.91
C TYR A 41 29.54 -13.18 8.96
N ALA A 42 29.43 -11.86 9.15
CA ALA A 42 30.18 -11.14 10.18
C ALA A 42 29.85 -11.63 11.59
N GLU A 43 28.58 -11.90 11.88
CA GLU A 43 28.13 -12.50 13.14
C GLU A 43 28.60 -13.96 13.29
N GLY A 44 28.58 -14.73 12.21
CA GLY A 44 29.06 -16.11 12.17
C GLY A 44 30.56 -16.27 12.44
N GLN A 45 31.38 -15.26 12.09
CA GLN A 45 32.81 -15.28 12.42
C GLN A 45 33.08 -15.31 13.93
N ALA A 46 32.21 -14.71 14.75
CA ALA A 46 32.34 -14.77 16.20
C ALA A 46 32.17 -16.22 16.72
N VAL A 47 31.37 -17.05 16.04
CA VAL A 47 31.11 -18.45 16.40
C VAL A 47 32.26 -19.38 16.00
N LEU A 48 32.97 -19.07 14.91
CA LEU A 48 34.16 -19.83 14.48
C LEU A 48 35.30 -19.80 15.50
N SER A 49 35.34 -18.81 16.40
CA SER A 49 36.27 -18.80 17.53
C SER A 49 36.10 -20.01 18.48
N GLY A 50 34.90 -20.60 18.53
CA GLY A 50 34.62 -21.83 19.28
C GLY A 50 35.19 -23.11 18.64
N VAL A 51 35.42 -23.11 17.32
CA VAL A 51 36.09 -24.22 16.62
C VAL A 51 37.57 -24.29 17.03
N ALA A 52 38.20 -23.14 17.27
CA ALA A 52 39.57 -23.08 17.79
C ALA A 52 39.71 -23.69 19.20
N ALA A 53 38.60 -23.80 19.95
CA ALA A 53 38.54 -24.46 21.25
C ALA A 53 38.28 -25.98 21.17
N GLY A 54 38.11 -26.54 19.96
CA GLY A 54 38.06 -28.00 19.73
C GLY A 54 36.75 -28.70 20.08
N THR A 55 35.68 -27.97 20.38
CA THR A 55 34.38 -28.55 20.80
C THR A 55 33.49 -28.99 19.63
N HIS A 56 33.76 -28.52 18.41
CA HIS A 56 32.98 -28.83 17.21
C HIS A 56 33.90 -29.07 16.01
N SER A 57 33.46 -29.94 15.09
CA SER A 57 34.13 -30.12 13.79
C SER A 57 34.02 -28.83 12.97
N ALA A 58 35.13 -28.42 12.34
CA ALA A 58 35.18 -27.23 11.50
C ALA A 58 34.17 -27.28 10.35
N GLU A 59 33.96 -28.46 9.75
CA GLU A 59 33.00 -28.67 8.66
C GLU A 59 31.55 -28.49 9.12
N GLU A 60 31.22 -28.94 10.33
CA GLU A 60 29.86 -28.81 10.87
C GLU A 60 29.50 -27.35 11.17
N VAL A 61 30.44 -26.60 11.75
CA VAL A 61 30.26 -25.17 12.03
C VAL A 61 30.18 -24.38 10.74
N GLU A 62 31.02 -24.68 9.75
CA GLU A 62 30.96 -24.02 8.45
C GLU A 62 29.62 -24.26 7.73
N ARG A 63 29.12 -25.50 7.76
CA ARG A 63 27.79 -25.83 7.21
C ARG A 63 26.66 -25.07 7.91
N LEU A 64 26.72 -24.96 9.24
CA LEU A 64 25.72 -24.24 10.01
C LEU A 64 25.76 -22.73 9.72
N ILE A 65 26.95 -22.14 9.60
CA ILE A 65 27.12 -20.74 9.24
C ILE A 65 26.55 -20.46 7.85
N ARG A 66 26.87 -21.28 6.85
CA ARG A 66 26.30 -21.12 5.49
C ARG A 66 24.77 -21.13 5.51
N ARG A 67 24.18 -22.04 6.30
CA ARG A 67 22.72 -22.15 6.44
C ARG A 67 22.12 -20.95 7.17
N LEU A 68 22.77 -20.46 8.21
CA LEU A 68 22.36 -19.25 8.93
C LEU A 68 22.40 -18.02 8.02
N VAL A 69 23.51 -17.86 7.28
CA VAL A 69 23.71 -16.78 6.31
C VAL A 69 22.59 -16.79 5.27
N GLU A 70 22.29 -17.94 4.66
CA GLU A 70 21.20 -18.03 3.69
C GLU A 70 19.82 -17.70 4.29
N MET A 71 19.53 -18.18 5.50
CA MET A 71 18.28 -17.89 6.20
C MET A 71 18.12 -16.39 6.50
N GLU A 72 19.18 -15.72 6.94
CA GLU A 72 19.17 -14.28 7.22
C GLU A 72 18.97 -13.46 5.95
N GLY A 73 19.61 -13.83 4.84
CA GLY A 73 19.36 -13.20 3.54
C GLY A 73 17.89 -13.28 3.14
N ARG A 74 17.26 -14.47 3.27
CA ARG A 74 15.82 -14.65 2.98
C ARG A 74 14.94 -13.87 3.96
N TYR A 75 15.32 -13.84 5.23
CA TYR A 75 14.58 -13.12 6.28
C TYR A 75 14.59 -11.60 6.05
N ALA A 76 15.72 -11.02 5.63
CA ALA A 76 15.82 -9.61 5.26
C ALA A 76 14.85 -9.23 4.14
N VAL A 77 14.77 -10.05 3.08
CA VAL A 77 13.81 -9.86 1.98
C VAL A 77 12.37 -9.94 2.49
N MET A 78 12.07 -10.95 3.31
CA MET A 78 10.72 -11.14 3.85
C MET A 78 10.27 -9.95 4.71
N LYS A 79 11.16 -9.45 5.58
CA LYS A 79 10.89 -8.29 6.43
C LYS A 79 10.59 -7.04 5.60
N PHE A 80 11.32 -6.84 4.50
CA PHE A 80 11.08 -5.74 3.59
C PHE A 80 9.73 -5.86 2.87
N ARG A 81 9.39 -7.05 2.36
CA ARG A 81 8.07 -7.30 1.74
C ARG A 81 6.93 -7.05 2.72
N LEU A 82 7.07 -7.50 3.97
CA LEU A 82 6.07 -7.27 5.02
C LEU A 82 5.88 -5.77 5.25
N PHE A 83 6.96 -5.02 5.37
CA PHE A 83 6.90 -3.57 5.52
C PHE A 83 6.20 -2.89 4.33
N GLN A 84 6.49 -3.30 3.10
CA GLN A 84 5.79 -2.78 1.91
C GLN A 84 4.29 -3.12 1.94
N ALA A 85 3.93 -4.34 2.35
CA ALA A 85 2.54 -4.76 2.48
C ALA A 85 1.79 -3.93 3.54
N GLU A 86 2.42 -3.69 4.70
CA GLU A 86 1.84 -2.82 5.75
C GLU A 86 1.63 -1.38 5.25
N GLN A 87 2.56 -0.83 4.48
CA GLN A 87 2.39 0.50 3.88
C GLN A 87 1.27 0.52 2.84
N ALA A 88 1.13 -0.53 2.04
CA ALA A 88 0.04 -0.66 1.07
C ALA A 88 -1.32 -0.77 1.79
N LEU A 89 -1.40 -1.56 2.87
CA LEU A 89 -2.59 -1.71 3.69
C LEU A 89 -3.03 -0.38 4.29
N ARG A 90 -2.12 0.38 4.92
CA ARG A 90 -2.44 1.71 5.48
C ARG A 90 -2.96 2.68 4.44
N ARG A 91 -2.38 2.68 3.23
CA ARG A 91 -2.87 3.52 2.11
C ARG A 91 -4.25 3.09 1.66
N TRP A 92 -4.49 1.79 1.58
CA TRP A 92 -5.79 1.24 1.24
C TRP A 92 -6.85 1.63 2.27
N GLU A 93 -6.58 1.47 3.57
CA GLU A 93 -7.47 1.86 4.67
C GLU A 93 -7.86 3.35 4.60
N LEU A 94 -6.87 4.23 4.37
CA LEU A 94 -7.11 5.66 4.19
C LEU A 94 -8.00 5.94 2.97
N SER A 95 -7.71 5.32 1.83
CA SER A 95 -8.52 5.50 0.62
C SER A 95 -9.95 4.98 0.79
N HIS A 96 -10.11 3.88 1.51
CA HIS A 96 -11.40 3.26 1.77
C HIS A 96 -12.26 4.18 2.64
N GLY A 97 -11.73 4.71 3.74
CA GLY A 97 -12.46 5.67 4.58
C GLY A 97 -12.84 6.97 3.84
N ALA A 98 -11.99 7.44 2.91
CA ALA A 98 -12.32 8.58 2.06
C ALA A 98 -13.51 8.27 1.13
N ILE A 99 -13.52 7.08 0.52
CA ILE A 99 -14.61 6.62 -0.35
C ILE A 99 -15.93 6.48 0.43
N GLU A 100 -15.89 5.90 1.63
CA GLU A 100 -17.07 5.77 2.49
C GLU A 100 -17.64 7.15 2.86
N THR A 101 -16.77 8.10 3.21
CA THR A 101 -17.16 9.48 3.52
C THR A 101 -17.82 10.16 2.32
N MET A 102 -17.25 10.01 1.12
CA MET A 102 -17.83 10.54 -0.11
C MET A 102 -19.19 9.91 -0.41
N SER A 103 -19.33 8.59 -0.25
CA SER A 103 -20.59 7.88 -0.45
C SER A 103 -21.68 8.39 0.48
N ALA A 104 -21.39 8.52 1.78
CA ALA A 104 -22.32 9.08 2.75
C ALA A 104 -22.73 10.53 2.42
N GLY A 105 -21.75 11.37 2.02
CA GLY A 105 -22.01 12.73 1.58
C GLY A 105 -22.91 12.79 0.33
N LEU A 106 -22.65 11.95 -0.67
CA LEU A 106 -23.48 11.86 -1.88
C LEU A 106 -24.89 11.37 -1.57
N GLN A 107 -25.05 10.38 -0.70
CA GLN A 107 -26.36 9.91 -0.26
C GLN A 107 -27.17 11.02 0.42
N GLU A 108 -26.53 11.83 1.27
CA GLU A 108 -27.17 12.97 1.91
C GLU A 108 -27.57 14.06 0.91
N VAL A 109 -26.73 14.36 -0.08
CA VAL A 109 -27.06 15.29 -1.17
C VAL A 109 -28.25 14.78 -1.98
N VAL A 110 -28.26 13.50 -2.36
CA VAL A 110 -29.38 12.88 -3.07
C VAL A 110 -30.67 12.99 -2.26
N ARG A 111 -30.62 12.70 -0.95
CA ARG A 111 -31.76 12.84 -0.04
C ARG A 111 -32.29 14.28 -0.01
N ARG A 112 -31.40 15.27 0.11
CA ARG A 112 -31.79 16.70 0.10
C ARG A 112 -32.46 17.09 -1.22
N LEU A 113 -31.86 16.72 -2.34
CA LEU A 113 -32.40 17.00 -3.68
C LEU A 113 -33.77 16.34 -3.89
N GLN A 114 -33.97 15.12 -3.41
CA GLN A 114 -35.28 14.46 -3.47
C GLN A 114 -36.35 15.21 -2.65
N GLN A 115 -36.00 15.66 -1.44
CA GLN A 115 -36.90 16.45 -0.60
C GLN A 115 -37.23 17.80 -1.22
N GLU A 116 -36.24 18.48 -1.80
CA GLU A 116 -36.44 19.74 -2.49
C GLU A 116 -37.30 19.56 -3.74
N ASN A 117 -37.05 18.52 -4.54
CA ASN A 117 -37.85 18.21 -5.71
C ASN A 117 -39.32 17.91 -5.34
N ALA A 118 -39.54 17.16 -4.25
CA ALA A 118 -40.88 16.90 -3.74
C ALA A 118 -41.60 18.20 -3.34
N ARG A 119 -40.92 19.09 -2.60
CA ARG A 119 -41.46 20.41 -2.21
C ARG A 119 -41.78 21.29 -3.43
N LEU A 120 -40.89 21.34 -4.41
CA LEU A 120 -41.08 22.11 -5.64
C LEU A 120 -42.26 21.56 -6.45
N ARG A 121 -42.40 20.24 -6.56
CA ARG A 121 -43.56 19.61 -7.21
C ARG A 121 -44.87 19.94 -6.50
N GLU A 122 -44.89 19.94 -5.17
CA GLU A 122 -46.08 20.36 -4.41
C GLU A 122 -46.41 21.84 -4.62
N ALA A 123 -45.40 22.72 -4.59
CA ALA A 123 -45.58 24.14 -4.86
C ALA A 123 -46.14 24.39 -6.28
N LEU A 124 -45.60 23.70 -7.28
CA LEU A 124 -46.12 23.75 -8.66
C LEU A 124 -47.57 23.30 -8.74
N ARG A 125 -47.94 22.19 -8.09
CA ARG A 125 -49.35 21.73 -8.05
C ARG A 125 -50.26 22.76 -7.41
N ARG A 126 -49.84 23.41 -6.33
CA ARG A 126 -50.63 24.48 -5.67
C ARG A 126 -50.82 25.68 -6.60
N LEU A 127 -49.76 26.12 -7.27
CA LEU A 127 -49.83 27.24 -8.23
C LEU A 127 -50.72 26.91 -9.45
N GLN A 128 -50.61 25.69 -9.98
CA GLN A 128 -51.46 25.22 -11.08
C GLN A 128 -52.92 25.07 -10.65
N GLY A 129 -53.18 24.55 -9.45
CA GLY A 129 -54.51 24.46 -8.86
C GLY A 129 -55.14 25.84 -8.62
N ASN A 130 -54.37 26.80 -8.13
CA ASN A 130 -54.83 28.19 -7.96
C ASN A 130 -55.11 28.87 -9.31
N ARG A 131 -54.33 28.57 -10.35
CA ARG A 131 -54.56 29.08 -11.71
C ARG A 131 -55.79 28.45 -12.37
N ALA A 132 -56.10 27.18 -12.07
CA ALA A 132 -57.31 26.51 -12.53
C ALA A 132 -58.57 26.92 -11.74
N ALA A 133 -58.40 27.35 -10.48
CA ALA A 133 -59.48 27.87 -9.63
C ALA A 133 -59.78 29.36 -9.85
N ALA A 134 -58.98 30.06 -10.65
CA ALA A 134 -59.28 31.37 -11.19
C ALA A 134 -59.80 31.20 -12.63
N PRO A 135 -61.10 30.88 -12.83
CA PRO A 135 -61.69 30.99 -14.16
C PRO A 135 -61.65 32.46 -14.59
N ASP A 136 -61.45 32.67 -15.89
CA ASP A 136 -61.29 33.97 -16.56
C ASP A 136 -62.15 35.08 -15.94
N LEU A 137 -61.48 36.11 -15.41
CA LEU A 137 -62.08 37.41 -15.09
C LEU A 137 -61.88 38.40 -16.25
N ASP A 138 -61.78 37.93 -17.50
CA ASP A 138 -61.62 38.80 -18.67
C ASP A 138 -62.37 38.24 -19.89
N GLU A 139 -63.70 38.10 -19.79
CA GLU A 139 -64.61 38.21 -20.94
C GLU A 139 -65.98 38.76 -20.47
N ASP A 140 -66.07 40.05 -20.12
CA ASP A 140 -67.22 40.89 -20.53
C ASP A 140 -67.06 42.37 -20.12
N GLY A 141 -67.28 43.26 -21.10
CA GLY A 141 -67.30 44.71 -20.94
C GLY A 141 -66.32 45.40 -21.89
N GLY A 142 -66.59 45.63 -23.18
CA GLY A 142 -67.89 45.99 -23.75
C GLY A 142 -68.02 47.51 -23.82
N VAL A 143 -67.56 48.08 -24.94
CA VAL A 143 -67.77 49.44 -25.50
C VAL A 143 -67.11 50.63 -24.79
#